data_AF-A0A381XLB1-F1
#
_entry.id   AF-A0A381XLB1-F1
#
_cell.length_a   1.000
_cell.length_b   1.000
_cell.length_c   1.000
_cell.angle_alpha   90.00
_cell.angle_beta   90.00
_cell.angle_gamma   90.00
#
_symmetry.space_group_name_H-M   'P 1'
#
loop_
_entity.id
_entity.type
_entity.pdbx_description
1 polymer ?
#
loop_
_entity_poly.entity_id
_entity_poly.type
_entity_poly.pdbx_seq_one_letter_code
_entity_poly.pdbx_strand_id
1 'polypeptide(L)'
;VLAVIALLLATGASVANPGGEGDADRDYTCGGSCHGDPALSSPSDGTVTVTTDPLAFSGTATAVHVTASGMSLSGNRLLGVFLLGSANGNDDHPDDHGWSILQDPNGGTRNYVEVVVPPSDSVTLTWVMLAPEQTGIQTLLVEIHHGSSPNSNNWAFSALTRGYVVDVQPVPENLPSFAFDWAPETRVTGDDSPTVIRTRNTTSVSVQWMLEGEWVPHDAEVTGEGDEWHAMLPATIGDTRIQYQVTTSNGDFSIVQPWLTVATEPAPFDGEIWGARMQSLAFGLLVMAFLLSLQARLSPWEGRPELDHT
;
A
#
# COMPACT_ATOMS: atom_id res chain seq x y z
N VAL A 1 9.75 29.76 -25.28
CA VAL A 1 10.18 28.59 -26.10
C VAL A 1 11.36 27.88 -25.46
N LEU A 2 12.52 28.50 -25.26
CA LEU A 2 13.69 27.87 -24.59
C LEU A 2 13.40 27.35 -23.17
N ALA A 3 12.62 28.08 -22.36
CA ALA A 3 12.20 27.60 -21.03
C ALA A 3 11.30 26.35 -21.11
N VAL A 4 10.38 26.29 -22.09
CA VAL A 4 9.49 25.14 -22.30
C VAL A 4 10.27 23.93 -22.80
N ILE A 5 11.26 24.14 -23.68
CA ILE A 5 12.18 23.10 -24.16
C ILE A 5 13.07 22.60 -23.01
N ALA A 6 13.56 23.48 -22.13
CA ALA A 6 14.34 23.08 -20.95
C ALA A 6 13.50 22.28 -19.94
N LEU A 7 12.21 22.62 -19.75
CA LEU A 7 11.28 21.84 -18.93
C LEU A 7 10.93 20.48 -19.56
N LEU A 8 10.80 20.41 -20.89
CA LEU A 8 10.57 19.16 -21.64
C LEU A 8 11.82 18.27 -21.73
N LEU A 9 13.02 18.82 -21.67
CA LEU A 9 14.29 18.08 -21.67
C LEU A 9 14.77 17.72 -20.25
N ALA A 10 14.18 18.31 -19.22
CA ALA A 10 14.43 17.97 -17.82
C ALA A 10 13.64 16.73 -17.35
N THR A 11 12.75 16.18 -18.18
CA THR A 11 12.10 14.88 -17.92
C THR A 11 13.10 13.78 -18.22
N GLY A 12 13.82 13.31 -17.19
CA GLY A 12 14.72 12.18 -17.30
C GLY A 12 13.99 10.95 -17.83
N ALA A 13 14.59 10.25 -18.81
CA ALA A 13 14.15 8.92 -19.18
C ALA A 13 14.60 7.95 -18.07
N SER A 14 13.64 7.45 -17.30
CA SER A 14 13.84 6.34 -16.37
C SER A 14 12.82 5.26 -16.69
N VAL A 15 13.30 4.06 -16.99
CA VAL A 15 12.51 2.83 -17.09
C VAL A 15 13.00 1.91 -15.98
N ALA A 16 12.70 2.33 -14.75
CA ALA A 16 11.53 1.90 -13.98
C ALA A 16 10.69 3.17 -13.76
N ASN A 17 9.37 3.12 -13.61
CA ASN A 17 8.61 4.33 -13.30
C ASN A 17 9.21 4.95 -12.02
N PRO A 18 9.76 6.19 -12.06
CA PRO A 18 10.46 6.75 -10.91
C PRO A 18 9.50 7.00 -9.74
N GLY A 19 8.18 6.90 -9.98
CA GLY A 19 7.11 6.97 -9.00
C GLY A 19 6.42 5.64 -8.67
N GLY A 20 6.91 4.50 -9.16
CA GLY A 20 6.23 3.22 -8.95
C GLY A 20 4.94 3.08 -9.75
N GLU A 21 4.27 1.95 -9.53
CA GLU A 21 3.01 1.56 -10.15
C GLU A 21 1.82 1.62 -9.17
N GLY A 22 2.12 1.82 -7.88
CA GLY A 22 1.16 1.77 -6.79
C GLY A 22 0.68 0.36 -6.46
N ASP A 23 0.13 0.23 -5.26
CA ASP A 23 -0.48 -1.00 -4.77
C ASP A 23 -1.65 -1.42 -5.66
N ALA A 24 -1.75 -2.71 -5.98
CA ALA A 24 -2.82 -3.26 -6.81
C ALA A 24 -2.92 -4.77 -6.68
N ASP A 25 -3.98 -5.33 -7.24
CA ASP A 25 -4.07 -6.76 -7.48
C ASP A 25 -3.45 -7.07 -8.83
N ARG A 26 -2.39 -7.89 -8.85
CA ARG A 26 -1.56 -8.15 -10.02
C ARG A 26 -1.09 -9.61 -10.07
N ASP A 27 -1.19 -10.21 -11.26
CA ASP A 27 -0.55 -11.49 -11.57
C ASP A 27 0.99 -11.34 -11.71
N TYR A 28 1.71 -12.43 -11.50
CA TYR A 28 3.18 -12.52 -11.61
C TYR A 28 3.74 -11.98 -12.94
N THR A 29 3.13 -12.28 -14.09
CA THR A 29 3.66 -11.78 -15.39
C THR A 29 3.44 -10.29 -15.61
N CYS A 30 2.50 -9.67 -14.90
CA CYS A 30 2.44 -8.20 -14.85
C CYS A 30 3.64 -7.61 -14.10
N GLY A 31 4.29 -8.40 -13.23
CA GLY A 31 5.45 -8.03 -12.42
C GLY A 31 6.71 -7.67 -13.21
N GLY A 32 6.89 -8.24 -14.41
CA GLY A 32 7.96 -7.77 -15.31
C GLY A 32 7.65 -6.42 -15.98
N SER A 33 6.37 -6.03 -16.05
CA SER A 33 5.86 -4.81 -16.70
C SER A 33 5.72 -3.61 -15.76
N CYS A 34 5.74 -3.83 -14.44
CA CYS A 34 5.58 -2.76 -13.46
C CYS A 34 6.81 -1.82 -13.41
N HIS A 35 8.00 -2.36 -13.72
CA HIS A 35 9.26 -1.61 -13.66
C HIS A 35 10.13 -1.77 -14.93
N GLY A 36 9.65 -2.43 -15.98
CA GLY A 36 10.42 -2.67 -17.21
C GLY A 36 9.66 -3.48 -18.27
N ASP A 37 10.34 -3.98 -19.29
CA ASP A 37 9.86 -5.10 -20.11
C ASP A 37 10.29 -6.39 -19.39
N PRO A 38 9.46 -7.44 -19.24
CA PRO A 38 9.89 -8.71 -18.67
C PRO A 38 11.16 -9.29 -19.31
N ALA A 39 11.39 -9.01 -20.61
CA ALA A 39 12.61 -9.37 -21.35
C ALA A 39 13.84 -8.51 -20.98
N LEU A 40 13.66 -7.42 -20.22
CA LEU A 40 14.65 -6.49 -19.70
C LEU A 40 14.72 -6.57 -18.17
N SER A 41 14.77 -7.80 -17.63
CA SER A 41 14.93 -8.07 -16.20
C SER A 41 16.26 -8.76 -15.90
N SER A 42 16.72 -8.63 -14.65
CA SER A 42 17.91 -9.29 -14.12
C SER A 42 17.61 -9.85 -12.72
N PRO A 43 18.29 -10.92 -12.28
CA PRO A 43 18.17 -11.38 -10.91
C PRO A 43 18.59 -10.29 -9.91
N SER A 44 17.79 -10.09 -8.88
CA SER A 44 18.11 -9.25 -7.72
C SER A 44 19.22 -9.88 -6.88
N ASP A 45 20.04 -9.03 -6.25
CA ASP A 45 21.01 -9.39 -5.22
C ASP A 45 20.43 -9.41 -3.80
N GLY A 46 19.16 -9.03 -3.67
CA GLY A 46 18.41 -9.01 -2.43
C GLY A 46 18.16 -10.38 -1.83
N THR A 47 17.98 -10.39 -0.50
CA THR A 47 17.49 -11.55 0.23
C THR A 47 16.05 -11.30 0.66
N VAL A 48 15.18 -12.27 0.37
CA VAL A 48 13.79 -12.28 0.82
C VAL A 48 13.58 -13.47 1.76
N THR A 49 13.02 -13.20 2.92
CA THR A 49 12.65 -14.22 3.91
C THR A 49 11.19 -14.07 4.25
N VAL A 50 10.42 -15.15 4.11
CA VAL A 50 9.03 -15.21 4.56
C VAL A 50 8.95 -15.99 5.87
N THR A 51 8.22 -15.45 6.83
CA THR A 51 7.91 -16.06 8.11
C THR A 51 6.41 -16.11 8.28
N THR A 52 5.86 -17.30 8.50
CA THR A 52 4.44 -17.55 8.78
C THR A 52 4.32 -18.77 9.68
N ASP A 53 3.17 -18.96 10.32
CA ASP A 53 2.91 -20.21 11.06
C ASP A 53 2.85 -21.37 10.05
N PRO A 54 3.67 -22.43 10.21
CA PRO A 54 3.58 -23.60 9.34
C PRO A 54 2.25 -24.35 9.48
N LEU A 55 1.45 -24.06 10.50
CA LEU A 55 0.12 -24.62 10.73
C LEU A 55 -0.93 -23.52 10.70
N ALA A 56 -1.99 -23.70 9.92
CA ALA A 56 -3.17 -22.83 9.95
C ALA A 56 -4.44 -23.67 10.01
N PHE A 57 -5.54 -23.07 10.49
CA PHE A 57 -6.85 -23.70 10.42
C PHE A 57 -7.67 -23.11 9.29
N SER A 58 -8.35 -23.98 8.56
CA SER A 58 -9.22 -23.62 7.44
C SER A 58 -10.12 -22.42 7.76
N GLY A 59 -10.01 -21.36 6.97
CA GLY A 59 -10.81 -20.14 7.07
C GLY A 59 -10.55 -19.29 8.33
N THR A 60 -9.41 -19.47 9.00
CA THR A 60 -8.96 -18.60 10.09
C THR A 60 -7.86 -17.65 9.63
N ALA A 61 -7.70 -16.53 10.32
CA ALA A 61 -6.70 -15.53 10.00
C ALA A 61 -5.29 -15.99 10.39
N THR A 62 -4.32 -15.81 9.51
CA THR A 62 -2.88 -16.02 9.74
C THR A 62 -2.08 -14.86 9.17
N ALA A 63 -0.90 -14.60 9.76
CA ALA A 63 0.02 -13.58 9.29
C ALA A 63 1.12 -14.18 8.42
N VAL A 64 1.45 -13.47 7.35
CA VAL A 64 2.62 -13.73 6.51
C VAL A 64 3.51 -12.50 6.57
N HIS A 65 4.66 -12.65 7.20
CA HIS A 65 5.67 -11.61 7.32
C HIS A 65 6.73 -11.81 6.24
N VAL A 66 6.91 -10.80 5.39
CA VAL A 66 7.88 -10.79 4.31
C VAL A 66 8.95 -9.76 4.64
N THR A 67 10.18 -10.22 4.85
CA THR A 67 11.32 -9.34 5.06
C THR A 67 12.21 -9.36 3.81
N ALA A 68 12.43 -8.19 3.23
CA ALA A 68 13.34 -7.98 2.09
C ALA A 68 14.51 -7.10 2.53
N SER A 69 15.74 -7.51 2.19
CA SER A 69 16.95 -6.80 2.60
C SER A 69 18.13 -6.97 1.65
N GLY A 70 19.14 -6.11 1.76
CA GLY A 70 20.43 -6.28 1.09
C GLY A 70 20.40 -6.06 -0.43
N MET A 71 19.39 -5.38 -0.95
CA MET A 71 19.21 -5.09 -2.37
C MET A 71 20.03 -3.88 -2.80
N SER A 72 20.60 -3.94 -4.01
CA SER A 72 21.11 -2.76 -4.70
C SER A 72 19.96 -1.91 -5.24
N LEU A 73 19.59 -0.86 -4.52
CA LEU A 73 18.43 -0.01 -4.82
C LEU A 73 18.77 1.20 -5.72
N SER A 74 17.75 1.70 -6.41
CA SER A 74 17.77 2.99 -7.12
C SER A 74 17.74 4.18 -6.15
N GLY A 75 17.93 5.40 -6.66
CA GLY A 75 17.94 6.61 -5.84
C GLY A 75 16.63 6.92 -5.11
N ASN A 76 15.48 6.45 -5.63
CA ASN A 76 14.17 6.54 -4.98
C ASN A 76 13.91 5.38 -3.99
N ARG A 77 14.78 4.35 -3.96
CA ARG A 77 14.72 3.21 -3.04
C ARG A 77 13.37 2.48 -3.03
N LEU A 78 12.68 2.49 -4.17
CA LEU A 78 11.37 1.86 -4.31
C LEU A 78 11.53 0.34 -4.43
N LEU A 79 10.68 -0.40 -3.74
CA LEU A 79 10.58 -1.85 -3.74
C LEU A 79 9.11 -2.23 -3.92
N GLY A 80 8.81 -3.00 -4.96
CA GLY A 80 7.55 -3.72 -5.10
C GLY A 80 7.67 -5.11 -4.50
N VAL A 81 6.63 -5.57 -3.80
CA VAL A 81 6.56 -6.91 -3.19
C VAL A 81 5.24 -7.56 -3.53
N PHE A 82 5.31 -8.75 -4.13
CA PHE A 82 4.17 -9.60 -4.45
C PHE A 82 4.04 -10.71 -3.42
N LEU A 83 2.79 -10.99 -3.03
CA LEU A 83 2.38 -12.25 -2.42
C LEU A 83 1.59 -13.06 -3.47
N LEU A 84 1.99 -14.30 -3.70
CA LEU A 84 1.50 -15.13 -4.81
C LEU A 84 1.13 -16.54 -4.32
N GLY A 85 0.12 -17.14 -4.95
CA GLY A 85 -0.22 -18.57 -4.78
C GLY A 85 0.59 -19.50 -5.70
N SER A 86 1.07 -19.00 -6.84
CA SER A 86 1.92 -19.78 -7.76
C SER A 86 2.92 -18.89 -8.51
N ALA A 87 3.71 -19.48 -9.43
CA ALA A 87 4.63 -18.75 -10.32
C ALA A 87 4.29 -18.98 -11.79
N ASN A 88 3.02 -19.27 -12.09
CA ASN A 88 2.58 -19.66 -13.43
C ASN A 88 2.51 -18.46 -14.39
N GLY A 89 2.44 -17.23 -13.87
CA GLY A 89 2.34 -16.01 -14.68
C GLY A 89 0.95 -15.45 -14.78
N ASN A 90 -0.07 -16.30 -14.62
CA ASN A 90 -1.48 -15.96 -14.59
C ASN A 90 -2.18 -16.84 -13.56
N ASP A 91 -3.30 -16.36 -13.04
CA ASP A 91 -4.09 -17.08 -12.02
C ASP A 91 -3.19 -17.48 -10.83
N ASP A 92 -2.35 -16.54 -10.42
CA ASP A 92 -1.38 -16.72 -9.35
C ASP A 92 -1.57 -15.77 -8.17
N HIS A 93 -2.72 -15.08 -8.12
CA HIS A 93 -3.15 -14.39 -6.92
C HIS A 93 -3.35 -15.43 -5.81
N PRO A 94 -3.11 -15.07 -4.53
CA PRO A 94 -3.44 -15.94 -3.41
C PRO A 94 -4.89 -16.47 -3.48
N ASP A 95 -5.82 -15.62 -3.93
CA ASP A 95 -7.25 -15.92 -4.09
C ASP A 95 -7.54 -17.04 -5.10
N ASP A 96 -6.76 -17.14 -6.18
CA ASP A 96 -6.89 -18.23 -7.17
C ASP A 96 -6.52 -19.60 -6.57
N HIS A 97 -5.76 -19.59 -5.47
CA HIS A 97 -5.32 -20.77 -4.73
C HIS A 97 -6.03 -20.90 -3.37
N GLY A 98 -7.18 -20.22 -3.23
CA GLY A 98 -8.11 -20.36 -2.11
C GLY A 98 -7.73 -19.57 -0.86
N TRP A 99 -6.63 -18.83 -0.85
CA TRP A 99 -6.34 -17.86 0.21
C TRP A 99 -7.27 -16.66 0.05
N SER A 100 -7.38 -15.81 1.07
CA SER A 100 -8.00 -14.50 0.90
C SER A 100 -7.23 -13.47 1.69
N ILE A 101 -6.84 -12.36 1.05
CA ILE A 101 -6.15 -11.27 1.73
C ILE A 101 -7.17 -10.49 2.56
N LEU A 102 -7.16 -10.72 3.87
CA LEU A 102 -7.94 -9.93 4.82
C LEU A 102 -7.36 -8.51 4.93
N GLN A 103 -6.03 -8.42 4.91
CA GLN A 103 -5.36 -7.14 4.90
C GLN A 103 -3.94 -7.20 4.33
N ASP A 104 -3.57 -6.20 3.53
CA ASP A 104 -2.21 -5.94 3.07
C ASP A 104 -1.43 -5.05 4.09
N PRO A 105 -0.11 -4.89 3.92
CA PRO A 105 0.72 -4.06 4.81
C PRO A 105 0.24 -2.61 4.96
N ASN A 106 -0.54 -2.12 4.01
CA ASN A 106 -1.05 -0.76 3.96
C ASN A 106 -2.48 -0.60 4.49
N GLY A 107 -3.12 -1.70 4.91
CA GLY A 107 -4.50 -1.72 5.37
C GLY A 107 -5.53 -2.05 4.28
N GLY A 108 -5.10 -2.13 3.03
CA GLY A 108 -5.93 -2.54 1.90
C GLY A 108 -6.05 -4.05 1.79
N THR A 109 -6.35 -4.57 0.60
CA THR A 109 -6.50 -6.01 0.34
C THR A 109 -5.64 -6.48 -0.84
N ARG A 110 -4.55 -5.77 -1.14
CA ARG A 110 -3.76 -5.97 -2.34
C ARG A 110 -2.70 -7.06 -2.20
N ASN A 111 -2.51 -7.86 -3.25
CA ASN A 111 -1.41 -8.85 -3.29
C ASN A 111 -0.06 -8.24 -3.69
N TYR A 112 -0.06 -7.07 -4.33
CA TYR A 112 1.14 -6.29 -4.64
C TYR A 112 1.16 -4.97 -3.87
N VAL A 113 2.27 -4.71 -3.18
CA VAL A 113 2.48 -3.47 -2.43
C VAL A 113 3.83 -2.84 -2.77
N GLU A 114 3.84 -1.52 -2.92
CA GLU A 114 5.06 -0.73 -3.12
C GLU A 114 5.46 0.05 -1.88
N VAL A 115 6.75 0.01 -1.57
CA VAL A 115 7.30 0.65 -0.37
C VAL A 115 8.63 1.32 -0.69
N VAL A 116 8.93 2.38 0.06
CA VAL A 116 10.27 2.98 0.06
C VAL A 116 11.10 2.28 1.13
N VAL A 117 12.18 1.62 0.73
CA VAL A 117 13.04 0.90 1.68
C VAL A 117 13.77 1.92 2.58
N PRO A 118 13.65 1.81 3.91
CA PRO A 118 14.28 2.76 4.83
C PRO A 118 15.81 2.66 4.78
N PRO A 119 16.56 3.64 5.29
CA PRO A 119 18.03 3.65 5.26
C PRO A 119 18.73 2.47 5.94
N SER A 120 18.00 1.66 6.71
CA SER A 120 18.47 0.38 7.24
C SER A 120 18.63 -0.72 6.17
N ASP A 121 18.24 -0.46 4.92
CA ASP A 121 18.27 -1.39 3.77
C ASP A 121 17.50 -2.69 4.01
N SER A 122 16.49 -2.64 4.89
CA SER A 122 15.62 -3.76 5.24
C SER A 122 14.23 -3.26 5.56
N VAL A 123 13.22 -3.96 5.06
CA VAL A 123 11.80 -3.69 5.33
C VAL A 123 11.06 -5.01 5.59
N THR A 124 10.11 -4.98 6.51
CA THR A 124 9.22 -6.11 6.79
C THR A 124 7.79 -5.69 6.52
N LEU A 125 7.11 -6.46 5.68
CA LEU A 125 5.72 -6.25 5.27
C LEU A 125 4.89 -7.42 5.77
N THR A 126 3.67 -7.14 6.24
CA THR A 126 2.78 -8.17 6.79
C THR A 126 1.48 -8.20 6.01
N TRP A 127 1.16 -9.35 5.45
CA TRP A 127 -0.19 -9.66 4.98
C TRP A 127 -0.91 -10.48 6.03
N VAL A 128 -2.16 -10.13 6.32
CA VAL A 128 -3.07 -10.96 7.08
C VAL A 128 -4.01 -11.64 6.11
N MET A 129 -4.08 -12.96 6.16
CA MET A 129 -4.85 -13.75 5.22
C MET A 129 -5.77 -14.74 5.93
N LEU A 130 -6.91 -15.04 5.31
CA LEU A 130 -7.71 -16.21 5.66
C LEU A 130 -7.12 -17.43 4.96
N ALA A 131 -6.85 -18.48 5.75
CA ALA A 131 -6.39 -19.75 5.21
C ALA A 131 -7.48 -20.42 4.36
N PRO A 132 -7.12 -21.18 3.31
CA PRO A 132 -8.10 -21.83 2.44
C PRO A 132 -9.08 -22.73 3.17
N GLU A 133 -10.31 -22.83 2.66
CA GLU A 133 -11.29 -23.80 3.17
C GLU A 133 -10.86 -25.25 2.89
N GLN A 134 -10.10 -25.45 1.81
CA GLN A 134 -9.53 -26.75 1.48
C GLN A 134 -8.30 -27.05 2.35
N THR A 135 -8.40 -28.13 3.11
CA THR A 135 -7.31 -28.62 3.97
C THR A 135 -6.19 -29.28 3.17
N GLY A 136 -5.00 -29.31 3.77
CA GLY A 136 -3.79 -29.90 3.22
C GLY A 136 -2.65 -28.89 3.10
N ILE A 137 -1.59 -29.34 2.44
CA ILE A 137 -0.37 -28.56 2.19
C ILE A 137 -0.67 -27.50 1.13
N GLN A 138 -0.59 -26.24 1.54
CA GLN A 138 -0.71 -25.07 0.68
C GLN A 138 0.65 -24.38 0.53
N THR A 139 0.85 -23.72 -0.61
CA THR A 139 2.10 -23.03 -0.92
C THR A 139 1.84 -21.55 -1.16
N LEU A 140 2.72 -20.71 -0.62
CA LEU A 140 2.78 -19.27 -0.90
C LEU A 140 4.16 -18.92 -1.44
N LEU A 141 4.23 -17.99 -2.38
CA LEU A 141 5.46 -17.46 -2.93
C LEU A 141 5.49 -15.95 -2.73
N VAL A 142 6.69 -15.41 -2.71
CA VAL A 142 6.91 -13.97 -2.70
C VAL A 142 7.87 -13.61 -3.80
N GLU A 143 7.57 -12.52 -4.49
CA GLU A 143 8.51 -11.90 -5.41
C GLU A 143 8.78 -10.46 -5.00
N ILE A 144 10.02 -10.02 -5.19
CA ILE A 144 10.38 -8.61 -5.07
C ILE A 144 10.80 -8.04 -6.41
N HIS A 145 10.49 -6.76 -6.64
CA HIS A 145 10.98 -5.96 -7.77
C HIS A 145 11.58 -4.65 -7.30
N HIS A 146 12.74 -4.27 -7.84
CA HIS A 146 13.33 -2.97 -7.57
C HIS A 146 14.21 -2.49 -8.73
N GLY A 147 14.47 -1.19 -8.75
CA GLY A 147 15.53 -0.60 -9.57
C GLY A 147 16.88 -0.66 -8.87
N SER A 148 17.95 -0.30 -9.58
CA SER A 148 19.29 -0.14 -9.03
C SER A 148 19.93 1.19 -9.47
N SER A 149 21.04 1.57 -8.86
CA SER A 149 21.84 2.72 -9.30
C SER A 149 23.34 2.44 -9.13
N PRO A 150 24.15 2.47 -10.20
CA PRO A 150 23.80 2.85 -11.58
C PRO A 150 23.04 1.73 -12.31
N ASN A 151 22.05 2.10 -13.14
CA ASN A 151 21.29 1.16 -13.97
C ASN A 151 21.38 1.55 -15.46
N SER A 152 22.56 1.41 -16.05
CA SER A 152 22.81 1.80 -17.45
C SER A 152 22.02 1.00 -18.48
N ASN A 153 21.59 -0.21 -18.12
CA ASN A 153 20.86 -1.11 -18.99
C ASN A 153 19.34 -0.97 -18.86
N ASN A 154 18.87 -0.12 -17.92
CA ASN A 154 17.45 0.05 -17.60
C ASN A 154 16.76 -1.29 -17.30
N TRP A 155 17.40 -2.12 -16.48
CA TRP A 155 16.84 -3.40 -16.07
C TRP A 155 16.04 -3.27 -14.78
N ALA A 156 14.92 -4.00 -14.70
CA ALA A 156 14.26 -4.30 -13.45
C ALA A 156 14.97 -5.48 -12.76
N PHE A 157 15.13 -5.42 -11.44
CA PHE A 157 15.74 -6.49 -10.68
C PHE A 157 14.67 -7.26 -9.92
N SER A 158 14.64 -8.59 -10.07
CA SER A 158 13.63 -9.43 -9.46
C SER A 158 14.20 -10.64 -8.73
N ALA A 159 13.53 -11.06 -7.66
CA ALA A 159 13.81 -12.33 -7.01
C ALA A 159 12.51 -12.97 -6.51
N LEU A 160 12.27 -14.20 -6.97
CA LEU A 160 11.19 -15.05 -6.52
C LEU A 160 11.72 -16.01 -5.44
N THR A 161 11.01 -16.13 -4.33
CA THR A 161 11.35 -17.08 -3.27
C THR A 161 11.07 -18.51 -3.69
N ARG A 162 11.60 -19.46 -2.92
CA ARG A 162 11.03 -20.81 -2.93
C ARG A 162 9.64 -20.76 -2.29
N GLY A 163 8.77 -21.69 -2.68
CA GLY A 163 7.45 -21.83 -2.07
C GLY A 163 7.55 -22.13 -0.58
N TYR A 164 6.83 -21.34 0.21
CA TYR A 164 6.65 -21.53 1.65
C TYR A 164 5.40 -22.36 1.88
N VAL A 165 5.53 -23.38 2.71
CA VAL A 165 4.48 -24.38 2.93
C VAL A 165 3.74 -24.07 4.22
N VAL A 166 2.41 -24.02 4.12
CA VAL A 166 1.50 -23.99 5.27
C VAL A 166 0.64 -25.24 5.24
N ASP A 167 0.61 -25.98 6.34
CA ASP A 167 -0.30 -27.10 6.52
C ASP A 167 -1.63 -26.60 7.05
N VAL A 168 -2.65 -26.63 6.20
CA VAL A 168 -4.01 -26.18 6.52
C VAL A 168 -4.80 -27.35 7.09
N GLN A 169 -5.09 -27.29 8.38
CA GLN A 169 -5.85 -28.31 9.08
C GLN A 169 -7.34 -27.92 9.19
N PRO A 170 -8.24 -28.91 9.39
CA PRO A 170 -9.63 -28.62 9.70
C PRO A 170 -9.72 -27.74 10.95
N VAL A 171 -10.58 -26.71 10.91
CA VAL A 171 -10.81 -25.87 12.07
C VAL A 171 -11.45 -26.68 13.21
N PRO A 172 -10.91 -26.62 14.44
CA PRO A 172 -11.54 -27.24 15.60
C PRO A 172 -12.97 -26.73 15.80
N GLU A 173 -13.86 -27.61 16.24
CA GLU A 173 -15.22 -27.23 16.56
C GLU A 173 -15.22 -26.14 17.65
N ASN A 174 -16.06 -25.12 17.48
CA ASN A 174 -16.18 -23.98 18.38
C ASN A 174 -14.90 -23.13 18.53
N LEU A 175 -13.91 -23.20 17.62
CA LEU A 175 -12.78 -22.27 17.69
C LEU A 175 -13.29 -20.82 17.50
N PRO A 176 -13.02 -19.89 18.43
CA PRO A 176 -13.38 -18.49 18.27
C PRO A 176 -12.48 -17.83 17.22
N SER A 177 -13.09 -17.10 16.28
CA SER A 177 -12.36 -16.36 15.25
C SER A 177 -13.18 -15.19 14.71
N PHE A 178 -12.60 -14.43 13.79
CA PHE A 178 -13.38 -13.53 12.94
C PHE A 178 -14.47 -14.28 12.19
N ALA A 179 -15.57 -13.57 11.89
CA ALA A 179 -16.60 -14.06 10.98
C ALA A 179 -16.04 -14.15 9.55
N PHE A 180 -16.52 -15.10 8.76
CA PHE A 180 -16.01 -15.35 7.41
C PHE A 180 -16.28 -14.21 6.42
N ASP A 181 -17.37 -13.48 6.62
CA ASP A 181 -17.81 -12.35 5.80
C ASP A 181 -17.29 -11.00 6.31
N TRP A 182 -16.43 -11.02 7.34
CA TRP A 182 -15.91 -9.81 7.95
C TRP A 182 -14.55 -9.43 7.37
N ALA A 183 -14.41 -8.14 7.07
CA ALA A 183 -13.16 -7.50 6.72
C ALA A 183 -13.03 -6.18 7.52
N PRO A 184 -11.80 -5.76 7.86
CA PRO A 184 -11.57 -4.48 8.51
C PRO A 184 -11.99 -3.31 7.59
N GLU A 185 -12.63 -2.30 8.17
CA GLU A 185 -13.10 -1.13 7.43
C GLU A 185 -11.98 -0.10 7.22
N THR A 186 -12.03 0.62 6.10
CA THR A 186 -11.18 1.80 5.88
C THR A 186 -11.83 3.01 6.53
N ARG A 187 -11.06 3.75 7.34
CA ARG A 187 -11.53 4.94 8.05
C ARG A 187 -11.11 6.22 7.32
N VAL A 188 -11.94 7.24 7.40
CA VAL A 188 -11.53 8.58 6.96
C VAL A 188 -10.53 9.16 7.96
N THR A 189 -9.50 9.83 7.49
CA THR A 189 -8.53 10.51 8.35
C THR A 189 -9.23 11.46 9.34
N GLY A 190 -8.94 11.31 10.63
CA GLY A 190 -9.60 12.07 11.70
C GLY A 190 -10.92 11.49 12.22
N ASP A 191 -11.42 10.39 11.65
CA ASP A 191 -12.58 9.67 12.17
C ASP A 191 -12.24 8.94 13.48
N ASP A 192 -13.07 9.15 14.51
CA ASP A 192 -12.96 8.54 15.83
C ASP A 192 -14.11 7.55 16.12
N SER A 193 -14.88 7.17 15.11
CA SER A 193 -15.95 6.18 15.21
C SER A 193 -15.44 4.80 15.69
N PRO A 194 -16.24 4.03 16.45
CA PRO A 194 -15.82 2.71 16.91
C PRO A 194 -15.55 1.76 15.74
N THR A 195 -14.44 1.00 15.81
CA THR A 195 -14.11 -0.04 14.83
C THR A 195 -14.99 -1.27 15.05
N VAL A 196 -15.74 -1.68 14.03
CA VAL A 196 -16.62 -2.84 14.07
C VAL A 196 -15.83 -4.14 13.82
N ILE A 197 -15.95 -5.09 14.73
CA ILE A 197 -15.33 -6.41 14.64
C ILE A 197 -16.42 -7.46 14.73
N ARG A 198 -16.59 -8.25 13.66
CA ARG A 198 -17.53 -9.38 13.66
C ARG A 198 -16.80 -10.69 13.87
N THR A 199 -17.35 -11.51 14.75
CA THR A 199 -16.74 -12.76 15.23
C THR A 199 -17.72 -13.91 15.14
N ARG A 200 -17.23 -15.12 15.37
CA ARG A 200 -18.04 -16.34 15.53
C ARG A 200 -17.54 -17.13 16.71
N ASN A 201 -18.41 -17.98 17.27
CA ASN A 201 -18.10 -18.83 18.41
C ASN A 201 -17.41 -18.07 19.54
N THR A 202 -17.72 -16.79 19.74
CA THR A 202 -17.00 -15.87 20.63
C THR A 202 -17.97 -15.33 21.67
N THR A 203 -17.55 -15.30 22.92
CA THR A 203 -18.32 -14.73 24.03
C THR A 203 -17.69 -13.47 24.60
N SER A 204 -16.41 -13.23 24.31
CA SER A 204 -15.71 -12.01 24.69
C SER A 204 -14.58 -11.67 23.71
N VAL A 205 -14.36 -10.37 23.55
CA VAL A 205 -13.28 -9.80 22.74
C VAL A 205 -12.50 -8.79 23.57
N SER A 206 -11.17 -8.86 23.48
CA SER A 206 -10.29 -7.77 23.93
C SER A 206 -9.49 -7.25 22.74
N VAL A 207 -9.30 -5.94 22.67
CA VAL A 207 -8.55 -5.29 21.59
C VAL A 207 -7.42 -4.49 22.19
N GLN A 208 -6.24 -4.65 21.62
CA GLN A 208 -5.06 -3.86 21.92
C GLN A 208 -4.65 -3.06 20.68
N TRP A 209 -4.05 -1.90 20.85
CA TRP A 209 -3.57 -1.07 19.76
C TRP A 209 -2.27 -0.35 20.09
N MET A 210 -1.49 0.00 19.08
CA MET A 210 -0.26 0.78 19.20
C MET A 210 -0.01 1.57 17.93
N LEU A 211 0.83 2.61 18.00
CA LEU A 211 1.35 3.24 16.79
C LEU A 211 2.44 2.36 16.17
N GLU A 212 2.55 2.39 14.84
CA GLU A 212 3.60 1.68 14.13
C GLU A 212 4.99 2.11 14.65
N GLY A 213 5.80 1.13 15.05
CA GLY A 213 7.13 1.35 15.64
C GLY A 213 7.14 1.50 17.17
N GLU A 214 5.97 1.54 17.82
CA GLU A 214 5.87 1.40 19.27
C GLU A 214 6.01 -0.07 19.71
N TRP A 215 6.38 -0.26 20.98
CA TRP A 215 6.62 -1.58 21.57
C TRP A 215 5.62 -1.94 22.66
N VAL A 216 4.84 -0.97 23.15
CA VAL A 216 3.93 -1.14 24.28
C VAL A 216 2.52 -0.88 23.79
N PRO A 217 1.66 -1.92 23.72
CA PRO A 217 0.28 -1.73 23.30
C PRO A 217 -0.58 -1.12 24.40
N HIS A 218 -1.65 -0.47 23.98
CA HIS A 218 -2.72 0.10 24.78
C HIS A 218 -3.98 -0.74 24.65
N ASP A 219 -4.71 -0.93 25.74
CA ASP A 219 -6.02 -1.59 25.68
C ASP A 219 -7.08 -0.62 25.14
N ALA A 220 -7.89 -1.08 24.20
CA ALA A 220 -9.07 -0.37 23.72
C ALA A 220 -10.29 -0.70 24.59
N GLU A 221 -11.19 0.27 24.74
CA GLU A 221 -12.53 -0.02 25.27
C GLU A 221 -13.32 -0.79 24.20
N VAL A 222 -13.85 -1.95 24.59
CA VAL A 222 -14.66 -2.80 23.71
C VAL A 222 -16.05 -2.94 24.30
N THR A 223 -17.06 -2.64 23.48
CA THR A 223 -18.47 -2.85 23.81
C THR A 223 -19.11 -3.71 22.72
N GLY A 224 -20.22 -4.37 23.03
CA GLY A 224 -20.89 -5.28 22.10
C GLY A 224 -21.33 -6.56 22.78
N GLU A 225 -22.20 -7.30 22.11
CA GLU A 225 -22.73 -8.58 22.56
C GLU A 225 -22.97 -9.49 21.35
N GLY A 226 -22.82 -10.80 21.54
CA GLY A 226 -23.00 -11.78 20.47
C GLY A 226 -21.84 -11.76 19.48
N ASP A 227 -22.16 -11.60 18.20
CA ASP A 227 -21.21 -11.75 17.10
C ASP A 227 -20.64 -10.41 16.59
N GLU A 228 -21.01 -9.27 17.18
CA GLU A 228 -20.56 -7.92 16.77
C GLU A 228 -20.03 -7.12 17.97
N TRP A 229 -18.84 -6.55 17.78
CA TRP A 229 -18.08 -5.82 18.80
C TRP A 229 -17.62 -4.47 18.25
N HIS A 230 -17.59 -3.46 19.10
CA HIS A 230 -17.17 -2.09 18.80
C HIS A 230 -15.96 -1.75 19.66
N ALA A 231 -14.80 -1.58 19.02
CA ALA A 231 -13.56 -1.21 19.68
C ALA A 231 -13.24 0.27 19.48
N MET A 232 -12.97 0.98 20.56
CA MET A 232 -12.57 2.39 20.52
C MET A 232 -11.08 2.52 20.20
N LEU A 233 -10.78 2.74 18.92
CA LEU A 233 -9.44 3.05 18.43
C LEU A 233 -9.32 4.56 18.17
N PRO A 234 -8.17 5.20 18.50
CA PRO A 234 -8.02 6.63 18.25
C PRO A 234 -8.11 6.95 16.75
N ALA A 235 -8.43 8.21 16.46
CA ALA A 235 -8.38 8.71 15.09
C ALA A 235 -6.95 8.73 14.59
N THR A 236 -6.77 8.30 13.34
CA THR A 236 -5.51 8.44 12.62
C THR A 236 -5.37 9.88 12.11
N ILE A 237 -4.23 10.51 12.42
CA ILE A 237 -3.92 11.87 11.98
C ILE A 237 -2.48 11.89 11.47
N GLY A 238 -2.29 12.39 10.24
CA GLY A 238 -0.98 12.42 9.59
C GLY A 238 -0.54 11.04 9.08
N ASP A 239 0.78 10.84 9.00
CA ASP A 239 1.37 9.68 8.33
C ASP A 239 1.62 8.48 9.28
N THR A 240 1.36 8.64 10.58
CA THR A 240 1.55 7.57 11.56
C THR A 240 0.38 6.59 11.52
N ARG A 241 0.70 5.30 11.39
CA ARG A 241 -0.29 4.23 11.35
C ARG A 241 -0.60 3.69 12.73
N ILE A 242 -1.85 3.32 12.95
CA ILE A 242 -2.29 2.55 14.12
C ILE A 242 -2.34 1.08 13.72
N GLN A 243 -1.77 0.22 14.55
CA GLN A 243 -1.96 -1.22 14.49
C GLN A 243 -2.81 -1.67 15.67
N TYR A 244 -3.65 -2.68 15.47
CA TYR A 244 -4.49 -3.26 16.51
C TYR A 244 -4.51 -4.78 16.43
N GLN A 245 -4.68 -5.43 17.58
CA GLN A 245 -4.73 -6.87 17.72
C GLN A 245 -5.98 -7.26 18.50
N VAL A 246 -6.70 -8.24 17.97
CA VAL A 246 -7.93 -8.75 18.56
C VAL A 246 -7.64 -10.08 19.22
N THR A 247 -8.12 -10.29 20.44
CA THR A 247 -8.15 -11.61 21.08
C THR A 247 -9.61 -12.05 21.22
N THR A 248 -9.95 -13.16 20.59
CA THR A 248 -11.31 -13.74 20.59
C THR A 248 -11.36 -14.93 21.54
N SER A 249 -12.35 -14.97 22.44
CA SER A 249 -12.45 -16.01 23.47
C SER A 249 -13.88 -16.54 23.63
N ASN A 250 -14.02 -17.79 24.07
CA ASN A 250 -15.33 -18.40 24.35
C ASN A 250 -15.40 -19.27 25.61
N GLY A 251 -14.48 -19.06 26.53
CA GLY A 251 -14.36 -19.82 27.78
C GLY A 251 -13.49 -21.07 27.65
N ASP A 252 -13.59 -21.80 26.54
CA ASP A 252 -12.76 -22.98 26.27
C ASP A 252 -11.46 -22.61 25.55
N PHE A 253 -11.56 -21.70 24.57
CA PHE A 253 -10.44 -21.20 23.79
C PHE A 253 -10.26 -19.70 23.96
N SER A 254 -9.01 -19.26 23.81
CA SER A 254 -8.61 -17.86 23.68
C SER A 254 -7.57 -17.78 22.58
N ILE A 255 -7.91 -17.09 21.49
CA ILE A 255 -7.12 -17.01 20.27
C ILE A 255 -6.73 -15.56 20.03
N VAL A 256 -5.42 -15.33 20.02
CA VAL A 256 -4.82 -14.05 19.65
C VAL A 256 -4.74 -14.00 18.12
N GLN A 257 -5.46 -13.06 17.52
CA GLN A 257 -5.47 -12.86 16.08
C GLN A 257 -4.20 -12.12 15.62
N PRO A 258 -3.85 -12.17 14.33
CA PRO A 258 -2.80 -11.32 13.77
C PRO A 258 -3.03 -9.83 14.04
N TRP A 259 -1.92 -9.07 14.08
CA TRP A 259 -1.99 -7.61 14.08
C TRP A 259 -2.56 -7.11 12.74
N LEU A 260 -3.54 -6.21 12.83
CA LEU A 260 -4.18 -5.51 11.73
C LEU A 260 -3.76 -4.03 11.79
N THR A 261 -3.70 -3.39 10.64
CA THR A 261 -3.46 -1.96 10.46
C THR A 261 -4.79 -1.24 10.29
N VAL A 262 -4.98 -0.10 10.94
CA VAL A 262 -6.12 0.78 10.66
C VAL A 262 -5.89 1.41 9.30
N ALA A 263 -6.66 0.97 8.31
CA ALA A 263 -6.62 1.53 6.97
C ALA A 263 -7.23 2.93 6.96
N THR A 264 -6.59 3.86 6.25
CA THR A 264 -7.04 5.26 6.21
C THR A 264 -7.14 5.78 4.80
N GLU A 265 -8.17 6.56 4.56
CA GLU A 265 -8.30 7.36 3.35
C GLU A 265 -8.30 8.86 3.69
N PRO A 266 -7.78 9.71 2.78
CA PRO A 266 -7.84 11.15 2.96
C PRO A 266 -9.29 11.62 3.09
N ALA A 267 -9.53 12.60 3.95
CA ALA A 267 -10.83 13.24 4.01
C ALA A 267 -11.22 13.78 2.62
N PRO A 268 -12.47 13.56 2.16
CA PRO A 268 -12.91 14.07 0.88
C PRO A 268 -12.68 15.58 0.84
N PHE A 269 -11.88 16.02 -0.13
CA PHE A 269 -11.58 17.44 -0.30
C PHE A 269 -12.84 18.15 -0.78
N ASP A 270 -13.46 18.93 0.10
CA ASP A 270 -14.67 19.71 -0.21
C ASP A 270 -14.35 21.02 -0.98
N GLY A 271 -13.43 20.93 -1.95
CA GLY A 271 -13.14 22.02 -2.86
C GLY A 271 -13.68 21.68 -4.25
N GLU A 272 -14.68 22.46 -4.67
CA GLU A 272 -15.27 22.29 -5.99
C GLU A 272 -14.21 22.54 -7.08
N ILE A 273 -14.10 21.64 -8.05
CA ILE A 273 -13.16 21.76 -9.18
C ILE A 273 -13.36 23.09 -9.93
N TRP A 274 -14.55 23.67 -9.86
CA TRP A 274 -14.85 25.01 -10.36
C TRP A 274 -14.09 26.13 -9.63
N GLY A 275 -13.95 26.04 -8.30
CA GLY A 275 -13.15 26.99 -7.51
C GLY A 275 -11.69 26.97 -7.93
N ALA A 276 -11.09 25.79 -8.06
CA ALA A 276 -9.70 25.62 -8.51
C ALA A 276 -9.48 26.14 -9.94
N ARG A 277 -10.43 25.89 -10.85
CA ARG A 277 -10.42 26.40 -12.23
C ARG A 277 -10.53 27.93 -12.28
N MET A 278 -11.42 28.52 -11.47
CA MET A 278 -11.59 29.98 -11.39
C MET A 278 -10.35 30.66 -10.80
N GLN A 279 -9.72 30.06 -9.79
CA GLN A 279 -8.47 30.56 -9.22
C GLN A 279 -7.31 30.49 -10.24
N SER A 280 -7.24 29.40 -11.01
CA SER A 280 -6.25 29.23 -12.08
C SER A 280 -6.46 30.24 -13.22
N LEU A 281 -7.71 30.51 -13.61
CA LEU A 281 -8.05 31.56 -14.58
C LEU A 281 -7.65 32.95 -14.06
N ALA A 282 -7.98 33.27 -12.81
CA ALA A 282 -7.61 34.54 -12.19
C ALA A 282 -6.09 34.74 -12.18
N PHE A 283 -5.33 33.70 -11.84
CA PHE A 283 -3.87 33.73 -11.87
C PHE A 283 -3.33 33.94 -13.30
N GLY A 284 -3.89 33.25 -14.29
CA GLY A 284 -3.52 33.44 -15.71
C GLY A 284 -3.76 34.88 -16.18
N LEU A 285 -4.90 35.48 -15.80
CA LEU A 285 -5.19 36.88 -16.12
C LEU A 285 -4.24 37.85 -15.42
N LEU A 286 -3.83 37.55 -14.18
CA LEU A 286 -2.90 38.38 -13.42
C LEU A 286 -1.50 38.36 -14.05
N VAL A 287 -1.02 37.19 -14.48
CA VAL A 287 0.24 37.06 -15.24
C VAL A 287 0.15 37.83 -16.57
N MET A 288 -0.95 37.72 -17.31
CA MET A 288 -1.15 38.48 -18.55
C MET A 288 -1.13 39.99 -18.32
N ALA A 289 -1.84 40.47 -17.31
CA ALA A 289 -1.85 41.89 -16.94
C ALA A 289 -0.46 42.39 -16.55
N PHE A 290 0.30 41.58 -15.81
CA PHE A 290 1.68 41.89 -15.45
C PHE A 290 2.58 41.98 -16.68
N LEU A 291 2.50 41.02 -17.60
CA LEU A 291 3.28 41.01 -18.84
C LEU A 291 2.95 42.20 -19.75
N LEU A 292 1.67 42.51 -19.93
CA LEU A 292 1.23 43.67 -20.71
C LEU A 292 1.69 44.99 -20.07
N SER A 293 1.65 45.09 -18.75
CA SER A 293 2.15 46.27 -18.03
C SER A 293 3.67 46.42 -18.17
N LEU A 294 4.42 45.31 -18.14
CA LEU A 294 5.86 45.31 -18.40
C LEU A 294 6.16 45.73 -19.83
N GLN A 295 5.44 45.16 -20.80
CA GLN A 295 5.58 45.51 -22.22
C GLN A 295 5.30 46.99 -22.45
N ALA A 296 4.20 47.51 -21.91
CA ALA A 296 3.86 48.93 -22.04
C ALA A 296 4.94 49.85 -21.44
N ARG A 297 5.59 49.43 -20.36
CA ARG A 297 6.63 50.21 -19.67
C ARG A 297 8.00 50.13 -20.34
N LEU A 298 8.32 49.01 -20.97
CA LEU A 298 9.63 48.72 -21.56
C LEU A 298 9.64 48.85 -23.09
N SER A 299 8.48 48.97 -23.74
CA SER A 299 8.40 49.25 -25.17
C SER A 299 8.92 50.66 -25.44
N PRO A 300 9.88 50.84 -26.35
CA PRO A 300 10.31 52.17 -26.75
C PRO A 300 9.11 52.89 -27.38
N TRP A 301 8.80 54.09 -26.86
CA TRP A 301 7.82 54.98 -27.43
C TRP A 301 8.39 55.55 -28.74
N GLU A 302 7.96 55.02 -29.89
CA GLU A 302 8.10 55.76 -31.14
C GLU A 302 7.03 56.86 -31.14
N GLY A 303 7.47 58.10 -30.94
CA GLY A 303 6.58 59.27 -30.97
C GLY A 303 5.73 59.28 -32.23
N ARG A 304 4.47 59.74 -32.10
CA ARG A 304 3.62 60.02 -33.26
C ARG A 304 4.43 60.85 -34.27
N PRO A 305 4.46 60.46 -35.56
CA PRO A 305 5.03 61.34 -36.57
C PRO A 305 4.21 62.64 -36.53
N GLU A 306 4.88 63.73 -36.19
CA GLU A 306 4.33 65.08 -36.27
C GLU A 306 3.93 65.28 -37.73
N LEU A 307 2.64 65.51 -37.98
CA LEU A 307 2.17 65.83 -39.33
C LEU A 307 2.77 67.18 -39.70
N ASP A 308 3.79 67.14 -40.56
CA ASP A 308 4.40 68.31 -41.18
C ASP A 308 3.33 69.02 -42.02
N HIS A 309 2.73 70.05 -41.44
CA HIS A 309 1.86 70.97 -42.15
C HIS A 309 2.72 72.16 -42.58
N THR A 310 3.12 72.13 -43.84
CA THR A 310 3.61 73.28 -44.62
C THR A 310 2.82 74.55 -44.36
#